data_AF-A0A9W6ZQ53-F1
#
_entry.id   AF-A0A9W6ZQ53-F1
#
_cell.length_a   1.000
_cell.length_b   1.000
_cell.length_c   1.000
_cell.angle_alpha   90.00
_cell.angle_beta   90.00
_cell.angle_gamma   90.00
#
_symmetry.space_group_name_H-M   'P 1'
#
loop_
_entity.id
_entity.type
_entity.pdbx_description
1 polymer ?
#
loop_
_entity_poly.entity_id
_entity_poly.type
_entity_poly.pdbx_seq_one_letter_code
_entity_poly.pdbx_strand_id
1 'polypeptide(L)' 'MVGDLGNVEVSESGECKVQIEDRIVKLIGPHSVLGRSLIVKAGEDDLGRGAHEMSMTTGNSGPRIAGGVVGIAPSA' A
#
# COMPACT_ATOMS: atom_id res chain seq x y z
N MET A 1 -2.40 -9.65 2.94
CA MET A 1 -3.77 -9.42 2.39
C MET A 1 -3.68 -8.95 0.94
N VAL A 2 -4.80 -8.90 0.19
CA VAL A 2 -4.81 -8.46 -1.23
C VAL A 2 -4.21 -7.06 -1.42
N GLY A 3 -4.37 -6.18 -0.44
CA GLY A 3 -3.88 -4.79 -0.50
C GLY A 3 -2.43 -4.59 -0.05
N ASP A 4 -1.68 -5.64 0.29
CA ASP A 4 -0.30 -5.49 0.73
C ASP A 4 0.62 -5.31 -0.49
N LEU A 5 1.08 -4.08 -0.68
CA LEU A 5 2.02 -3.71 -1.75
C LEU A 5 3.45 -3.52 -1.23
N GLY A 6 3.67 -3.74 0.07
CA GLY A 6 4.99 -3.62 0.71
C GLY A 6 5.43 -2.19 0.96
N ASN A 7 6.75 -2.01 1.03
CA ASN A 7 7.41 -0.73 1.30
C ASN A 7 7.76 0.01 0.00
N VAL A 8 7.90 1.33 0.12
CA VAL A 8 8.42 2.19 -0.95
C VAL A 8 9.65 2.94 -0.43
N GLU A 9 10.61 3.19 -1.31
CA GLU A 9 11.81 3.94 -0.94
C GLU A 9 11.62 5.44 -1.15
N VAL A 10 11.93 6.22 -0.13
CA VAL A 10 11.87 7.68 -0.15
C VAL A 10 13.30 8.22 -0.18
N SER A 11 13.57 9.14 -1.10
CA SER A 11 14.87 9.80 -1.22
C SER A 11 15.13 10.72 -0.02
N GLU A 12 16.39 11.16 0.14
CA GLU A 12 16.77 12.16 1.15
C GLU A 12 16.02 13.50 1.00
N SER A 13 15.54 13.81 -0.22
CA SER A 13 14.71 14.99 -0.50
C SER A 13 13.23 14.81 -0.12
N GLY A 14 12.82 13.64 0.37
CA GLY A 14 11.44 13.32 0.71
C GLY A 14 10.57 12.93 -0.49
N GLU A 15 11.18 12.66 -1.65
CA GLU A 15 10.47 12.26 -2.86
C GLU A 15 10.45 10.73 -3.02
N CYS A 16 9.38 10.19 -3.58
CA CYS A 16 9.26 8.77 -3.84
C CYS A 16 8.72 8.55 -5.26
N LYS A 17 9.42 7.75 -6.06
CA LYS A 17 8.92 7.25 -7.34
C LYS A 17 8.51 5.80 -7.16
N VAL A 18 7.23 5.52 -7.32
CA VAL A 18 6.66 4.19 -7.09
C VAL A 18 6.44 3.49 -8.42
N GLN A 19 7.05 2.31 -8.57
CA GLN A 19 6.77 1.38 -9.66
C GLN A 19 6.64 -0.02 -9.07
N ILE A 20 5.40 -0.53 -9.01
CA ILE A 20 5.08 -1.83 -8.43
C ILE A 20 4.24 -2.60 -9.44
N GLU A 21 4.62 -3.85 -9.70
CA GLU A 21 3.81 -4.81 -10.44
C GLU A 21 3.27 -5.85 -9.44
N ASP A 22 1.95 -5.98 -9.36
CA ASP A 22 1.31 -6.95 -8.48
C ASP A 22 0.27 -7.79 -9.24
N ARG A 23 0.22 -9.08 -8.95
CA ARG A 23 -0.66 -10.04 -9.63
C ARG A 23 -1.95 -10.31 -8.87
N ILE A 24 -2.05 -9.89 -7.62
CA ILE A 24 -3.17 -10.16 -6.71
C ILE A 24 -4.16 -8.98 -6.72
N VAL A 25 -3.67 -7.75 -6.71
CA VAL A 25 -4.45 -6.53 -6.87
C VAL A 25 -5.09 -6.51 -8.26
N LYS A 26 -6.42 -6.34 -8.31
CA LYS A 26 -7.20 -6.32 -9.54
C LYS A 26 -7.98 -5.02 -9.66
N LEU A 27 -8.20 -4.55 -10.89
CA LEU A 27 -9.15 -3.48 -11.19
C LEU A 27 -10.55 -4.01 -11.56
N ILE A 28 -10.66 -5.29 -11.93
CA ILE A 28 -11.89 -5.93 -12.40
C ILE A 28 -12.13 -7.22 -11.61
N GLY A 29 -13.40 -7.54 -11.36
CA GLY A 29 -13.82 -8.75 -10.65
C GLY A 29 -14.06 -8.54 -9.15
N PRO A 30 -14.33 -9.61 -8.40
CA PRO A 30 -14.79 -9.53 -7.00
C PRO A 30 -13.75 -8.92 -6.03
N HIS A 31 -12.46 -8.99 -6.37
CA HIS A 31 -11.37 -8.38 -5.59
C HIS A 31 -10.93 -7.03 -6.15
N SER A 32 -11.78 -6.35 -6.93
CA SER A 32 -11.45 -5.03 -7.46
C SER A 32 -11.10 -4.04 -6.34
N VAL A 33 -10.05 -3.25 -6.56
CA VAL A 33 -9.65 -2.15 -5.69
C VAL A 33 -10.27 -0.81 -6.08
N LEU A 34 -11.04 -0.74 -7.16
CA LEU A 34 -11.79 0.46 -7.52
C LEU A 34 -12.73 0.86 -6.37
N GLY A 35 -12.74 2.15 -6.02
CA GLY A 35 -13.50 2.68 -4.89
C GLY A 35 -12.90 2.38 -3.50
N ARG A 36 -11.79 1.63 -3.42
CA ARG A 36 -11.03 1.43 -2.17
C ARG A 36 -9.95 2.50 -2.02
N SER A 37 -9.24 2.47 -0.88
CA SER A 37 -8.17 3.42 -0.58
C SER A 37 -6.79 2.83 -0.83
N LEU A 38 -5.92 3.61 -1.47
CA LEU A 38 -4.47 3.46 -1.38
C LEU A 38 -3.97 4.31 -0.21
N ILE A 39 -3.14 3.75 0.66
CA ILE A 39 -2.69 4.40 1.91
C ILE A 39 -1.17 4.35 2.00
N VAL A 40 -0.57 5.49 2.35
CA VAL A 40 0.85 5.57 2.75
C VAL A 40 0.91 5.67 4.28
N LYS A 41 1.80 4.88 4.89
CA LYS A 41 1.98 4.78 6.34
C LYS A 41 3.28 5.46 6.77
N ALA A 42 3.35 5.92 8.02
CA ALA A 42 4.47 6.72 8.52
C ALA A 42 5.76 5.91 8.74
N GLY A 43 5.63 4.61 8.97
CA GLY A 43 6.73 3.70 9.26
C GLY A 43 6.86 2.58 8.26
N GLU A 44 7.98 1.88 8.34
CA GLU A 44 8.27 0.68 7.55
C GLU A 44 7.32 -0.46 7.92
N ASP A 45 6.81 -1.16 6.91
CA ASP A 45 6.07 -2.40 7.06
C ASP A 45 7.04 -3.56 7.32
N ASP A 46 6.87 -4.24 8.44
CA ASP A 46 7.67 -5.42 8.82
C ASP A 46 7.28 -6.71 8.08
N LEU A 47 6.32 -6.62 7.16
CA LEU A 47 5.84 -7.68 6.27
C LEU A 47 5.25 -8.89 7.01
N GLY A 48 4.75 -8.69 8.23
CA GLY A 48 4.21 -9.77 9.05
C GLY A 48 5.28 -10.66 9.68
N ARG A 49 6.54 -10.19 9.72
CA ARG A 49 7.70 -10.96 10.23
C ARG A 49 8.23 -10.44 11.57
N GLY A 50 7.64 -9.37 12.09
CA GLY A 50 7.97 -8.81 13.40
C GLY A 50 7.39 -9.62 14.55
N ALA A 51 7.98 -9.45 15.75
CA ALA A 51 7.48 -10.05 16.98
C ALA A 51 6.33 -9.25 17.63
N HIS A 52 6.00 -8.08 17.09
CA HIS A 52 4.95 -7.22 17.62
C HIS A 52 3.56 -7.76 17.23
N GLU A 53 2.57 -7.63 18.12
CA GLU A 53 1.21 -8.15 17.90
C GLU A 53 0.56 -7.60 16.62
N MET A 54 0.90 -6.36 16.25
CA MET A 54 0.39 -5.68 15.05
C MET A 54 1.08 -6.11 13.75
N SER A 55 2.12 -6.96 13.80
CA SER A 55 2.88 -7.38 12.62
C SER A 55 1.97 -8.12 11.63
N MET A 56 1.22 -9.12 12.09
CA MET A 56 0.32 -9.93 11.25
C MET A 56 -0.88 -9.15 10.70
N THR A 57 -1.20 -7.98 11.25
CA THR A 57 -2.37 -7.19 10.87
C THR A 57 -2.04 -5.97 10.02
N THR A 58 -1.03 -5.20 10.40
CA THR A 58 -0.72 -3.90 9.79
C THR A 58 0.76 -3.75 9.46
N GLY A 59 1.55 -4.80 9.60
CA GLY A 59 3.00 -4.74 9.40
C GLY A 59 3.72 -3.81 10.39
N ASN A 60 3.09 -3.49 11.52
CA ASN A 60 3.62 -2.56 12.53
C ASN A 60 4.12 -1.19 12.00
N SER A 61 3.56 -0.71 10.89
CA SER A 61 4.07 0.44 10.13
C SER A 61 3.59 1.82 10.62
N GLY A 62 3.02 1.92 11.82
CA GLY A 62 2.50 3.18 12.36
C GLY A 62 1.28 3.78 11.63
N PRO A 63 0.99 5.08 11.85
CA PRO A 63 -0.24 5.74 11.39
C PRO A 63 -0.29 5.98 9.88
N ARG A 64 -1.49 6.23 9.36
CA ARG A 64 -1.74 6.60 7.96
C ARG A 64 -1.41 8.08 7.77
N ILE A 65 -0.51 8.41 6.85
CA ILE A 65 -0.06 9.80 6.60
C ILE A 65 -0.67 10.41 5.34
N ALA A 66 -1.05 9.56 4.38
CA ALA A 66 -1.73 9.98 3.16
C ALA A 66 -2.69 8.87 2.70
N GLY A 67 -3.75 9.28 2.00
CA GLY A 67 -4.69 8.35 1.43
C GLY A 67 -5.45 8.95 0.26
N GLY A 68 -5.84 8.10 -0.68
CA GLY A 68 -6.65 8.49 -1.84
C GLY A 68 -7.54 7.35 -2.29
N VAL A 69 -8.68 7.69 -2.87
CA VAL A 69 -9.60 6.70 -3.46
C VAL A 69 -9.07 6.30 -4.85
N VAL A 70 -9.06 5.00 -5.13
CA VAL A 70 -8.73 4.49 -6.47
C VAL A 70 -9.92 4.73 -7.39
N GLY A 71 -9.80 5.75 -8.24
CA GLY A 71 -10.80 6.14 -9.24
C GLY A 71 -10.52 5.56 -10.63
N ILE A 72 -11.52 5.62 -11.50
CA ILE A 72 -11.38 5.30 -12.93
C ILE A 72 -10.75 6.52 -13.62
N ALA A 73 -9.72 6.28 -14.42
CA ALA A 73 -9.09 7.28 -15.27
C ALA A 73 -9.25 6.89 -16.75
N PRO A 74 -9.28 7.87 -17.68
CA PRO A 74 -9.17 7.58 -19.10
C PRO A 74 -7.83 6.88 -19.38
N SER A 75 -7.79 6.05 -20.42
CA SER A 75 -6.55 5.45 -20.89
C SER A 75 -5.55 6.55 -21.28
N ALA A 76 -4.29 6.36 -20.93
CA ALA A 76 -3.17 7.20 -21.35
C ALA A 76 -2.90 7.09 -22.86
#